data_AF-A0A0C9QZ40-F1
#
_entry.id   AF-A0A0C9QZ40-F1
#
_cell.length_a   1.000
_cell.length_b   1.000
_cell.length_c   1.000
_cell.angle_alpha   90.00
_cell.angle_beta   90.00
_cell.angle_gamma   90.00
#
_symmetry.space_group_name_H-M   'P 1'
#
loop_
_entity.id
_entity.type
_entity.pdbx_description
1 polymer ?
#
loop_
_entity_poly.entity_id
_entity_poly.type
_entity_poly.pdbx_seq_one_letter_code
_entity_poly.pdbx_strand_id
1 'polypeptide(L)'
;GFVLSSIEGRVAVEYLDPNPEVQKKKYAFKCHRAKDSNGIELIYPVNAIAFHNLFNTFATGGSDGHVNIWDGFNKKRLCQFHKYPSSIASLAFSHDGSLLAIGSSYLYEQGEI
;
A
#
# COMPACT_ATOMS: atom_id res chain seq x y z
N GLY A 1 -9.95 13.07 -3.12
CA GLY A 1 -8.73 13.16 -2.31
C GLY A 1 -7.61 12.45 -3.04
N PHE A 2 -6.47 12.25 -2.39
CA PHE A 2 -5.38 11.45 -2.92
C PHE A 2 -4.78 10.59 -1.81
N VAL A 3 -4.10 9.52 -2.19
CA VAL A 3 -3.38 8.65 -1.27
C VAL A 3 -1.92 8.67 -1.67
N LEU A 4 -1.04 8.85 -0.68
CA LEU A 4 0.40 8.85 -0.87
C LEU A 4 1.03 7.79 0.03
N SER A 5 2.07 7.15 -0.48
CA SER A 5 2.89 6.21 0.26
C SER A 5 4.25 6.81 0.60
N SER A 6 4.95 6.17 1.54
CA SER A 6 6.31 6.55 1.95
C SER A 6 7.24 5.34 2.00
N ILE A 7 8.55 5.61 2.00
CA ILE A 7 9.60 4.61 2.19
C ILE A 7 9.61 3.98 3.60
N GLU A 8 8.89 4.58 4.55
CA GLU A 8 8.82 4.14 5.95
C GLU A 8 7.59 3.26 6.24
N GLY A 9 7.07 2.51 5.26
CA GLY A 9 5.96 1.61 5.49
C GLY A 9 4.71 2.35 6.01
N ARG A 10 4.33 3.43 5.33
CA ARG A 10 3.19 4.27 5.69
C ARG A 10 2.42 4.72 4.46
N VAL A 11 1.12 4.90 4.67
CA VAL A 11 0.19 5.49 3.70
C VAL A 11 -0.60 6.59 4.39
N ALA A 12 -0.80 7.70 3.70
CA ALA A 12 -1.66 8.79 4.13
C ALA A 12 -2.80 9.03 3.13
N VAL A 13 -3.99 9.29 3.65
CA VAL A 13 -5.18 9.64 2.88
C VAL A 13 -5.48 11.12 3.09
N GLU A 14 -5.38 11.87 2.00
CA GLU A 14 -5.47 13.31 1.95
C GLU A 14 -6.69 13.77 1.13
N TYR A 15 -7.18 14.96 1.43
CA TYR A 15 -8.32 15.58 0.74
C TYR A 15 -7.92 16.96 0.23
N LEU A 16 -8.32 17.26 -1.01
CA LEU A 16 -8.04 18.54 -1.68
C LEU A 16 -8.97 19.67 -1.18
N ASP A 17 -10.17 19.32 -0.72
CA ASP A 17 -11.15 20.28 -0.21
C ASP A 17 -10.63 20.93 1.09
N PRO A 18 -10.42 22.26 1.13
CA PRO A 18 -9.85 22.95 2.29
C PRO A 18 -10.81 23.07 3.47
N ASN A 19 -12.08 22.65 3.34
CA ASN A 19 -13.07 22.70 4.41
C ASN A 19 -12.54 22.01 5.69
N PRO A 20 -12.51 22.69 6.85
CA PRO A 20 -12.00 22.13 8.10
C PRO A 20 -12.61 20.78 8.49
N GLU A 21 -13.90 20.54 8.23
CA GLU A 21 -14.56 19.28 8.53
C GLU A 21 -14.11 18.14 7.61
N VAL A 22 -13.70 18.45 6.38
CA VAL A 22 -13.10 17.48 5.46
C VAL A 22 -11.64 17.23 5.83
N GLN A 23 -10.91 18.28 6.22
CA GLN A 23 -9.52 18.17 6.65
C GLN A 23 -9.37 17.29 7.91
N LYS A 24 -10.34 17.31 8.84
CA LYS A 24 -10.39 16.39 10.00
C LYS A 24 -10.49 14.91 9.62
N LYS A 25 -10.90 14.58 8.39
CA LYS A 25 -11.02 13.19 7.91
C LYS A 25 -9.70 12.60 7.43
N LYS A 26 -8.64 13.41 7.27
CA LYS A 26 -7.30 12.96 6.92
C LYS A 26 -6.77 11.98 7.96
N TYR A 27 -6.00 11.00 7.51
CA TYR A 27 -5.35 10.05 8.41
C TYR A 27 -4.19 9.36 7.71
N ALA A 28 -3.28 8.82 8.52
CA ALA A 28 -2.19 7.98 8.05
C ALA A 28 -2.10 6.71 8.88
N PHE A 29 -1.61 5.63 8.28
CA PHE A 29 -1.48 4.34 8.94
C PHE A 29 -0.18 3.63 8.52
N LYS A 30 0.28 2.74 9.39
CA LYS A 30 1.44 1.87 9.13
C LYS A 30 1.01 0.70 8.25
N CYS A 31 1.84 0.34 7.28
CA CYS A 31 1.66 -0.81 6.39
C CYS A 31 3.02 -1.31 5.92
N HIS A 32 3.11 -2.53 5.39
CA HIS A 32 4.39 -3.12 4.94
C HIS A 32 5.48 -3.08 6.03
N ARG A 33 5.14 -3.63 7.20
CA ARG A 33 6.03 -3.80 8.35
C ARG A 33 5.93 -5.24 8.82
N ALA A 34 7.05 -5.84 9.15
CA ALA A 34 7.13 -7.20 9.66
C ALA A 34 8.01 -7.24 10.91
N LYS A 35 7.79 -8.20 11.81
CA LYS A 35 8.72 -8.46 12.90
C LYS A 35 9.59 -9.63 12.53
N ASP A 36 10.89 -9.49 12.75
CA ASP A 36 11.82 -10.62 12.64
C ASP A 36 11.71 -11.55 13.85
N SER A 37 12.52 -12.62 13.86
CA SER A 37 12.57 -13.59 14.96
C SER A 37 13.01 -12.98 16.30
N ASN A 38 13.69 -11.83 16.28
CA ASN A 38 14.16 -11.12 17.46
C ASN A 38 13.16 -10.05 17.93
N GLY A 39 12.03 -9.91 17.24
CA GLY A 39 10.99 -8.92 17.53
C GLY A 39 11.30 -7.51 16.99
N ILE A 40 12.37 -7.35 16.22
CA ILE A 40 12.72 -6.08 15.57
C ILE A 40 11.72 -5.82 14.44
N GLU A 41 11.10 -4.64 14.45
CA GLU A 41 10.19 -4.20 13.40
C GLU A 41 10.99 -3.76 12.16
N LEU A 42 10.96 -4.59 11.12
CA LEU A 42 11.46 -4.26 9.79
C LEU A 42 10.40 -3.43 9.06
N ILE A 43 10.84 -2.28 8.55
CA ILE A 43 10.00 -1.30 7.86
C ILE A 43 10.39 -1.30 6.40
N TYR A 44 9.40 -1.45 5.51
CA TYR A 44 9.64 -1.58 4.09
C TYR A 44 9.00 -0.42 3.32
N PRO A 45 9.66 0.04 2.23
CA PRO A 45 9.03 0.96 1.29
C PRO A 45 7.74 0.41 0.71
N VAL A 46 6.81 1.33 0.44
CA VAL A 46 5.56 1.05 -0.27
C VAL A 46 5.67 1.65 -1.67
N ASN A 47 6.02 0.79 -2.62
CA ASN A 47 6.44 1.20 -3.96
C ASN A 47 5.27 1.47 -4.90
N ALA A 48 4.11 0.86 -4.64
CA ALA A 48 2.97 0.92 -5.53
C ALA A 48 1.66 1.13 -4.76
N ILE A 49 0.79 1.99 -5.30
CA ILE A 49 -0.60 2.16 -4.88
C ILE A 49 -1.48 2.10 -6.13
N ALA A 50 -2.58 1.35 -6.06
CA ALA A 50 -3.59 1.32 -7.13
C ALA A 50 -4.99 1.38 -6.52
N PHE A 51 -5.85 2.28 -7.02
CA PHE A 51 -7.24 2.35 -6.60
C PHE A 51 -8.09 1.37 -7.39
N HIS A 52 -9.08 0.78 -6.72
CA HIS A 52 -10.15 0.09 -7.41
C HIS A 52 -11.12 1.13 -8.00
N ASN A 53 -11.57 0.93 -9.23
CA ASN A 53 -12.34 1.97 -9.94
C ASN A 53 -13.79 2.11 -9.45
N LEU A 54 -14.36 1.07 -8.84
CA LEU A 54 -15.79 1.06 -8.43
C LEU A 54 -16.00 1.15 -6.91
N PHE A 55 -15.01 0.70 -6.15
CA PHE A 55 -15.13 0.58 -4.70
C PHE A 55 -14.09 1.51 -4.12
N ASN A 56 -14.41 2.24 -3.06
CA ASN A 56 -13.49 3.20 -2.42
C ASN A 56 -12.36 2.49 -1.64
N THR A 57 -11.76 1.50 -2.28
CA THR A 57 -10.70 0.63 -1.81
C THR A 57 -9.46 0.82 -2.68
N PHE A 58 -8.31 0.48 -2.13
CA PHE A 58 -7.05 0.55 -2.86
C PHE A 58 -6.10 -0.55 -2.41
N ALA A 59 -5.21 -0.93 -3.30
CA ALA A 59 -4.13 -1.87 -3.07
C ALA A 59 -2.83 -1.11 -2.79
N THR A 60 -2.00 -1.65 -1.90
CA THR A 60 -0.62 -1.21 -1.72
C THR A 60 0.34 -2.39 -1.87
N GLY A 61 1.44 -2.16 -2.56
CA GLY A 61 2.52 -3.12 -2.78
C GLY A 61 3.81 -2.62 -2.16
N GLY A 62 4.50 -3.48 -1.42
CA GLY A 62 5.72 -3.11 -0.71
C GLY A 62 6.91 -4.00 -1.01
N SER A 63 8.06 -3.52 -0.55
CA SER A 63 9.35 -4.23 -0.55
C SER A 63 9.38 -5.45 0.37
N ASP A 64 8.37 -5.60 1.24
CA ASP A 64 8.14 -6.83 2.01
C ASP A 64 7.59 -7.99 1.15
N GLY A 65 7.34 -7.75 -0.14
CA GLY A 65 6.80 -8.71 -1.09
C GLY A 65 5.31 -8.98 -0.89
N HIS A 66 4.58 -8.17 -0.13
CA HIS A 66 3.15 -8.33 0.07
C HIS A 66 2.34 -7.30 -0.72
N VAL A 67 1.10 -7.68 -1.03
CA VAL A 67 0.04 -6.76 -1.46
C VAL A 67 -1.04 -6.72 -0.38
N ASN A 68 -1.42 -5.53 0.07
CA ASN A 68 -2.50 -5.32 1.01
C ASN A 68 -3.65 -4.57 0.33
N ILE A 69 -4.90 -4.99 0.57
CA ILE A 69 -6.10 -4.29 0.12
C ILE A 69 -6.73 -3.56 1.30
N TRP A 70 -7.09 -2.29 1.09
CA TRP A 70 -7.55 -1.38 2.12
C TRP A 70 -8.92 -0.81 1.80
N ASP A 71 -9.73 -0.63 2.83
CA ASP A 71 -10.90 0.23 2.82
C ASP A 71 -10.51 1.60 3.38
N GLY A 72 -10.47 2.60 2.48
CA GLY A 72 -10.09 3.96 2.83
C GLY A 72 -11.13 4.71 3.65
N PHE A 73 -12.39 4.27 3.63
CA PHE A 73 -13.46 4.90 4.39
C PHE A 73 -13.51 4.35 5.81
N ASN A 74 -13.52 3.02 5.93
CA ASN A 74 -13.58 2.33 7.22
C ASN A 74 -12.22 2.21 7.93
N LYS A 75 -11.13 2.66 7.28
CA LYS A 75 -9.76 2.67 7.82
C LYS A 75 -9.28 1.27 8.21
N LYS A 76 -9.59 0.26 7.38
CA LYS A 76 -9.31 -1.15 7.67
C LYS A 76 -8.55 -1.82 6.53
N ARG A 77 -7.69 -2.76 6.89
CA ARG A 77 -7.16 -3.73 5.94
C ARG A 77 -8.22 -4.80 5.68
N LEU A 78 -8.62 -4.97 4.43
CA LEU A 78 -9.60 -5.97 4.02
C LEU A 78 -8.94 -7.33 3.84
N CYS A 79 -7.81 -7.37 3.15
CA CYS A 79 -7.04 -8.60 2.97
C CYS A 79 -5.56 -8.30 2.74
N GLN A 80 -4.74 -9.34 2.93
CA GLN A 80 -3.34 -9.38 2.56
C GLN A 80 -3.15 -10.61 1.69
N PHE A 81 -2.54 -10.44 0.52
CA PHE A 81 -2.21 -11.56 -0.35
C PHE A 81 -0.99 -12.31 0.18
N HIS A 82 -0.75 -13.51 -0.34
CA HIS A 82 0.45 -14.26 0.00
C HIS A 82 1.72 -13.47 -0.34
N LYS A 83 2.83 -13.82 0.30
CA LYS A 83 4.12 -13.23 -0.01
C LYS A 83 4.55 -13.64 -1.42
N TYR A 84 5.03 -12.67 -2.20
CA TYR A 84 5.62 -12.89 -3.52
C TYR A 84 7.14 -13.12 -3.39
N PRO A 85 7.78 -13.75 -4.40
CA PRO A 85 9.22 -14.06 -4.35
C PRO A 85 10.13 -12.83 -4.25
N SER A 86 9.66 -11.67 -4.69
CA SER A 86 10.40 -10.41 -4.67
C SER A 86 9.48 -9.23 -4.34
N SER A 87 10.07 -8.04 -4.23
CA SER A 87 9.39 -6.78 -3.97
C SER A 87 8.28 -6.53 -4.97
N ILE A 88 7.20 -5.89 -4.51
CA ILE A 88 6.14 -5.44 -5.41
C ILE A 88 6.58 -4.11 -6.01
N ALA A 89 6.84 -4.10 -7.31
CA ALA A 89 7.31 -2.93 -8.05
C ALA A 89 6.17 -2.11 -8.65
N SER A 90 5.06 -2.76 -9.01
CA SER A 90 3.92 -2.08 -9.63
C SER A 90 2.60 -2.83 -9.38
N LEU A 91 1.51 -2.07 -9.40
CA LEU A 91 0.13 -2.54 -9.24
C LEU A 91 -0.78 -1.80 -10.22
N ALA A 92 -1.73 -2.51 -10.83
CA ALA A 92 -2.77 -1.89 -11.65
C ALA A 92 -4.05 -2.72 -11.63
N PHE A 93 -5.18 -2.09 -11.30
CA PHE A 93 -6.49 -2.72 -11.49
C PHE A 93 -6.89 -2.68 -12.97
N SER A 94 -7.60 -3.72 -13.43
CA SER A 94 -8.30 -3.68 -14.71
C SER A 94 -9.37 -2.60 -14.71
N HIS A 95 -9.79 -2.16 -15.90
CA HIS A 95 -10.77 -1.08 -16.05
C HIS A 95 -12.07 -1.36 -15.28
N ASP A 96 -12.56 -2.59 -15.36
CA ASP A 96 -13.74 -3.09 -14.65
C ASP A 96 -13.48 -3.44 -13.17
N GLY A 97 -12.22 -3.42 -12.73
CA GLY A 97 -11.80 -3.75 -11.37
C GLY A 97 -11.80 -5.25 -11.03
N SER A 98 -12.15 -6.12 -11.98
CA SER A 98 -12.25 -7.57 -11.73
C SER A 98 -10.88 -8.24 -11.49
N LEU A 99 -9.79 -7.62 -11.97
CA LEU A 99 -8.43 -8.14 -11.86
C LEU A 99 -7.48 -7.09 -11.27
N LEU A 100 -6.45 -7.56 -10.55
CA LEU A 100 -5.31 -6.76 -10.12
C LEU A 100 -4.03 -7.38 -10.71
N ALA A 101 -3.36 -6.64 -11.60
CA ALA A 101 -2.04 -6.97 -12.08
C ALA A 101 -0.99 -6.61 -11.03
N ILE A 102 -0.03 -7.52 -10.80
CA ILE A 102 1.00 -7.40 -9.76
C ILE A 102 2.36 -7.67 -10.41
N GLY A 103 3.21 -6.64 -10.44
CA GLY A 103 4.61 -6.76 -10.88
C GLY A 103 5.52 -7.04 -9.70
N SER A 104 6.04 -8.27 -9.60
CA SER A 104 7.05 -8.64 -8.59
C SER A 104 8.44 -8.61 -9.23
N SER A 105 9.31 -7.73 -8.76
CA SER A 105 10.65 -7.54 -9.29
C SER A 105 11.59 -7.04 -8.20
N TYR A 106 12.84 -7.44 -8.31
CA TYR A 106 13.90 -6.90 -7.46
C TYR A 106 14.09 -5.41 -7.74
N LEU A 107 14.20 -4.62 -6.66
CA LEU A 107 14.35 -3.16 -6.71
C LEU A 107 15.68 -2.68 -6.13
N TYR A 108 16.73 -3.52 -6.15
CA TYR A 108 18.07 -3.18 -5.63
C TYR A 108 18.12 -2.90 -4.12
N GLU A 109 17.15 -3.39 -3.37
CA GLU A 109 17.00 -3.11 -1.93
C GLU A 109 18.11 -3.72 -1.07
N GLN A 110 18.84 -4.71 -1.60
CA GLN A 110 19.98 -5.36 -0.94
C GLN A 110 21.30 -5.21 -1.72
N GLY A 111 21.37 -4.32 -2.73
CA GLY A 111 22.55 -4.14 -3.58
C GLY A 111 22.52 -4.94 -4.88
N GLU A 112 23.68 -5.12 -5.53
CA GLU A 112 23.80 -5.96 -6.74
C GLU A 112 23.65 -7.45 -6.38
N ILE A 113 23.03 -8.23 -7.28
CA ILE A 113 22.79 -9.67 -7.13
C ILE A 113 23.99 -10.45 -7.66
#